data_AF-A0A293LRT6-F1
#
_entry.id   AF-A0A293LRT6-F1
#
_cell.length_a   1.000
_cell.length_b   1.000
_cell.length_c   1.000
_cell.angle_alpha   90.00
_cell.angle_beta   90.00
_cell.angle_gamma   90.00
#
_symmetry.space_group_name_H-M   'P 1'
#
loop_
_entity.id
_entity.type
_entity.pdbx_description
1 polymer ?
#
loop_
_entity_poly.entity_id
_entity_poly.type
_entity_poly.pdbx_seq_one_letter_code
_entity_poly.pdbx_strand_id
1 'polypeptide(L)'
;MLRSLFVLFLQALFFYVPRYIWKTWEGKRVQNLTEQLTEPMKDGATVTKASEMLVDYLDQNRGYHGGYFFGFVLTEFLYFVNVIAQIFIMDKFLGGEFSTYGMNVVQFTEWHWEARYDPMIKVFPRMAKCTFHMFGTSGDIQKHDAICILPINIINEKIYVFLWFWFVILSAITGVFLTYRNTMPFASSPSISSTRRFTYFCGSGSSF
;
A
#
# COMPACT_ATOMS: atom_id res chain seq x y z
N MET A 1 -5.46 -15.57 17.32
CA MET A 1 -5.54 -15.92 15.89
C MET A 1 -6.52 -15.01 15.14
N LEU A 2 -7.82 -15.05 15.45
CA LEU A 2 -8.84 -14.28 14.72
C LEU A 2 -8.57 -12.76 14.69
N ARG A 3 -8.03 -12.23 15.79
CA ARG A 3 -7.72 -10.80 15.93
C ARG A 3 -6.71 -10.30 14.89
N SER A 4 -5.64 -11.04 14.61
CA SER A 4 -4.61 -10.65 13.65
C SER A 4 -5.11 -10.71 12.20
N LEU A 5 -5.82 -11.79 11.85
CA LEU A 5 -6.40 -11.96 10.51
C LEU A 5 -7.45 -10.89 10.19
N PHE A 6 -8.31 -10.57 11.17
CA PHE A 6 -9.30 -9.51 11.02
C PHE A 6 -8.66 -8.15 10.77
N VAL A 7 -7.60 -7.83 11.51
CA VAL A 7 -6.84 -6.59 11.30
C VAL A 7 -6.28 -6.56 9.89
N LEU A 8 -5.51 -7.57 9.46
CA LEU A 8 -4.92 -7.60 8.11
C LEU A 8 -5.96 -7.48 6.99
N PHE A 9 -7.11 -8.13 7.14
CA PHE A 9 -8.22 -8.02 6.19
C PHE A 9 -8.79 -6.60 6.15
N LEU A 10 -9.02 -5.99 7.32
CA LEU A 10 -9.47 -4.61 7.44
C LEU A 10 -8.47 -3.65 6.77
N GLN A 11 -7.16 -3.86 6.97
CA GLN A 11 -6.12 -3.06 6.33
C GLN A 11 -6.21 -3.15 4.80
N ALA A 12 -6.36 -4.35 4.25
CA ALA A 12 -6.50 -4.56 2.81
C ALA A 12 -7.73 -3.81 2.26
N LEU A 13 -8.86 -3.83 2.97
CA LEU A 13 -10.04 -3.05 2.61
C LEU A 13 -9.77 -1.55 2.63
N PHE A 14 -9.10 -1.04 3.66
CA PHE A 14 -8.75 0.38 3.73
C PHE A 14 -7.85 0.82 2.57
N PHE A 15 -6.89 0.01 2.13
CA PHE A 15 -6.08 0.32 0.94
C PHE A 15 -6.90 0.41 -0.36
N TYR A 16 -8.08 -0.22 -0.41
CA TYR A 16 -8.99 -0.12 -1.54
C TYR A 16 -9.81 1.18 -1.55
N VAL A 17 -10.01 1.81 -0.39
CA VAL A 17 -10.88 2.99 -0.23
C VAL A 17 -10.47 4.17 -1.14
N PRO A 18 -9.20 4.62 -1.20
CA PRO A 18 -8.83 5.75 -2.05
C PRO A 18 -9.10 5.46 -3.54
N ARG A 19 -8.87 4.21 -3.99
CA ARG A 19 -9.18 3.78 -5.36
C ARG A 19 -10.67 3.87 -5.66
N TYR A 20 -11.50 3.41 -4.71
CA TYR A 20 -12.95 3.45 -4.85
C TYR A 20 -13.48 4.88 -4.89
N ILE A 21 -12.98 5.76 -4.02
CA ILE A 21 -13.30 7.20 -4.02
C ILE A 21 -12.93 7.84 -5.37
N TRP A 22 -11.72 7.58 -5.87
CA TRP A 22 -11.31 8.11 -7.18
C TRP A 22 -12.19 7.60 -8.31
N LYS A 23 -12.46 6.29 -8.37
CA LYS A 23 -13.29 5.68 -9.42
C LYS A 23 -14.72 6.21 -9.44
N THR A 24 -15.30 6.46 -8.26
CA THR A 24 -16.65 7.03 -8.14
C THR A 24 -16.67 8.50 -8.54
N TRP A 25 -15.62 9.25 -8.24
CA TRP A 25 -15.51 10.67 -8.58
C TRP A 25 -15.13 10.95 -10.04
N GLU A 26 -14.24 10.14 -10.62
CA GLU A 26 -13.81 10.24 -12.03
C GLU A 26 -14.92 9.90 -13.03
N GLY A 27 -15.88 9.04 -12.64
CA GLY A 27 -17.04 8.72 -13.47
C GLY A 27 -16.71 8.03 -14.80
N LYS A 28 -15.59 7.29 -14.88
CA LYS A 28 -15.09 6.58 -16.08
C LYS A 28 -14.79 7.46 -17.30
N ARG A 29 -14.63 8.77 -17.12
CA ARG A 29 -14.39 9.72 -18.22
C ARG A 29 -13.16 9.36 -19.07
N VAL A 30 -12.03 9.02 -18.42
CA VAL A 30 -10.81 8.59 -19.13
C VAL A 30 -11.04 7.28 -19.88
N GLN A 31 -11.69 6.30 -19.25
CA GLN A 31 -11.99 5.00 -19.87
C GLN A 31 -12.78 5.18 -21.17
N ASN A 32 -13.85 5.97 -21.17
CA ASN A 32 -14.69 6.21 -22.34
C ASN A 32 -13.93 6.92 -23.49
N LEU A 33 -12.99 7.81 -23.15
CA LEU A 33 -12.16 8.51 -24.15
C LEU A 33 -11.12 7.57 -24.77
N THR A 34 -10.54 6.66 -23.98
CA THR A 34 -9.49 5.74 -24.43
C THR A 34 -10.02 4.44 -25.04
N GLU A 35 -11.29 4.12 -24.82
CA GLU A 35 -11.92 2.85 -25.24
C GLU A 35 -11.80 2.66 -26.75
N GLN A 36 -12.09 3.69 -27.54
CA GLN A 36 -12.02 3.61 -29.00
C GLN A 36 -10.58 3.52 -29.56
N LEU A 37 -9.57 3.86 -28.75
CA LEU A 37 -8.16 3.83 -29.12
C LEU A 37 -7.44 2.54 -28.69
N THR A 38 -7.96 1.84 -27.68
CA THR A 38 -7.29 0.70 -27.05
C THR A 38 -7.73 -0.64 -27.65
N GLU A 39 -8.83 -0.67 -28.39
CA GLU A 39 -9.36 -1.89 -29.00
C GLU A 39 -8.48 -2.38 -30.18
N PRO A 40 -7.90 -3.59 -30.11
CA PRO A 40 -6.88 -4.06 -31.07
C PRO A 40 -7.41 -4.42 -32.47
N MET A 41 -8.72 -4.31 -32.73
CA MET A 41 -9.36 -4.77 -33.99
C MET A 41 -10.09 -3.67 -34.78
N LYS A 42 -9.84 -2.39 -34.47
CA LYS A 42 -10.49 -1.27 -35.20
C LYS A 42 -9.74 -0.88 -36.47
N ASP A 43 -10.54 -0.49 -37.48
CA ASP A 43 -10.04 0.06 -38.73
C ASP A 43 -9.18 1.31 -38.50
N GLY A 44 -8.10 1.46 -39.27
CA GLY A 44 -7.12 2.54 -39.10
C GLY A 44 -7.75 3.93 -39.23
N ALA A 45 -8.81 4.06 -40.04
CA ALA A 45 -9.59 5.29 -40.19
C ALA A 45 -10.42 5.63 -38.92
N THR A 46 -10.85 4.62 -38.17
CA THR A 46 -11.61 4.83 -36.92
C THR A 46 -10.70 5.33 -35.80
N VAL A 47 -9.47 4.80 -35.71
CA VAL A 47 -8.47 5.24 -34.72
C VAL A 47 -8.01 6.67 -34.99
N THR A 48 -7.76 7.03 -36.26
CA THR A 48 -7.40 8.41 -36.63
C THR A 48 -8.52 9.39 -36.29
N LYS A 49 -9.78 9.07 -36.63
CA LYS A 49 -10.93 9.92 -36.29
C LYS A 49 -11.14 10.05 -34.78
N ALA A 50 -10.98 8.96 -34.01
CA ALA A 50 -11.06 9.00 -32.55
C ALA A 50 -9.94 9.87 -31.95
N SER A 51 -8.73 9.82 -32.52
CA SER A 51 -7.61 10.65 -32.08
C SER A 51 -7.85 12.14 -32.34
N GLU A 52 -8.42 12.51 -33.50
CA GLU A 52 -8.81 13.88 -33.82
C GLU A 52 -9.87 14.41 -32.85
N MET A 53 -10.93 13.64 -32.59
CA MET A 53 -11.95 14.00 -31.60
C MET A 53 -11.36 14.22 -30.19
N LEU A 54 -10.35 13.43 -29.82
CA LEU A 54 -9.65 13.57 -28.55
C LEU A 54 -8.82 14.85 -28.47
N VAL A 55 -8.11 15.19 -29.55
CA VAL A 55 -7.31 16.43 -29.65
C VAL A 55 -8.23 17.64 -29.59
N ASP A 56 -9.33 17.65 -30.35
CA ASP A 56 -10.32 18.74 -30.34
C ASP A 56 -10.95 18.93 -28.96
N TYR A 57 -11.32 17.83 -28.31
CA TYR A 57 -11.86 17.86 -26.96
C TYR A 57 -10.85 18.41 -25.93
N LEU A 58 -9.57 18.02 -26.03
CA LEU A 58 -8.52 18.50 -25.13
C LEU A 58 -8.22 19.99 -25.34
N ASP A 59 -8.25 20.47 -26.58
CA ASP A 59 -8.00 21.88 -26.90
C ASP A 59 -9.17 22.78 -26.47
N GLN A 60 -10.41 22.33 -26.69
CA GLN A 60 -11.62 23.05 -26.25
C GLN A 60 -11.77 23.11 -24.72
N ASN A 61 -11.35 22.07 -23.99
CA ASN A 61 -11.45 22.01 -22.53
C ASN A 61 -10.16 22.42 -21.79
N ARG A 62 -9.21 23.05 -22.50
CA ARG A 62 -7.90 23.47 -21.96
C ARG A 62 -8.04 24.59 -20.91
N GLY A 63 -8.38 24.20 -19.68
CA GLY A 63 -8.52 25.12 -18.54
C GLY A 63 -9.64 24.71 -17.55
N TYR A 64 -10.61 23.92 -18.00
CA TYR A 64 -11.72 23.45 -17.15
C TYR A 64 -11.42 22.15 -16.38
N HIS A 65 -10.19 21.64 -16.50
CA HIS A 65 -9.73 20.43 -15.79
C HIS A 65 -9.27 20.69 -14.35
N GLY A 66 -9.38 21.92 -13.83
CA GLY A 66 -8.97 22.26 -12.46
C GLY A 66 -9.67 21.39 -11.40
N GLY A 67 -10.96 21.13 -11.57
CA GLY A 67 -11.72 20.21 -10.71
C GLY A 67 -11.15 18.80 -10.78
N TYR A 68 -11.00 18.22 -11.97
CA TYR A 68 -10.43 16.88 -12.15
C TYR A 68 -9.02 16.74 -11.55
N PHE A 69 -8.15 17.74 -11.80
CA PHE A 69 -6.81 17.79 -11.23
C PHE A 69 -6.83 17.85 -9.70
N PHE A 70 -7.74 18.66 -9.11
CA PHE A 70 -7.82 18.81 -7.67
C PHE A 70 -8.07 17.49 -6.96
N GLY A 71 -9.04 16.68 -7.39
CA GLY A 71 -9.27 15.43 -6.67
C GLY A 71 -8.41 14.28 -7.13
N PHE A 72 -7.67 14.41 -8.24
CA PHE A 72 -6.53 13.53 -8.50
C PHE A 72 -5.48 13.75 -7.40
N VAL A 73 -5.12 15.02 -7.13
CA VAL A 73 -4.22 15.40 -6.05
C VAL A 73 -4.78 15.00 -4.68
N LEU A 74 -6.09 15.17 -4.45
CA LEU A 74 -6.75 14.70 -3.21
C LEU A 74 -6.63 13.18 -3.04
N THR A 75 -6.76 12.41 -4.12
CA THR A 75 -6.63 10.96 -4.08
C THR A 75 -5.19 10.56 -3.75
N GLU A 76 -4.19 11.22 -4.34
CA GLU A 76 -2.77 11.01 -3.99
C GLU A 76 -2.51 11.32 -2.51
N PHE A 77 -3.07 12.41 -1.99
CA PHE A 77 -2.99 12.75 -0.57
C PHE A 77 -3.69 11.70 0.32
N LEU A 78 -4.87 11.22 -0.07
CA LEU A 78 -5.58 10.16 0.63
C LEU A 78 -4.77 8.85 0.67
N TYR A 79 -4.05 8.50 -0.40
CA TYR A 79 -3.15 7.34 -0.38
C TYR A 79 -2.02 7.51 0.64
N PHE A 80 -1.40 8.68 0.71
CA PHE A 80 -0.34 8.97 1.68
C PHE A 80 -0.88 8.90 3.12
N VAL A 81 -1.98 9.59 3.41
CA VAL A 81 -2.65 9.56 4.72
C VAL A 81 -3.03 8.14 5.12
N ASN A 82 -3.51 7.33 4.17
CA ASN A 82 -3.87 5.94 4.43
C ASN A 82 -2.65 5.12 4.87
N VAL A 83 -1.52 5.19 4.16
CA VAL A 83 -0.29 4.49 4.56
C VAL A 83 0.14 4.89 5.98
N ILE A 84 0.13 6.19 6.30
CA ILE A 84 0.48 6.69 7.63
C ILE A 84 -0.50 6.16 8.70
N ALA A 85 -1.80 6.23 8.44
CA ALA A 85 -2.82 5.70 9.34
C ALA A 85 -2.65 4.19 9.58
N GLN A 86 -2.30 3.41 8.54
CA GLN A 86 -2.03 1.98 8.68
C GLN A 86 -0.84 1.69 9.59
N ILE A 87 0.23 2.47 9.49
CA ILE A 87 1.39 2.35 10.38
C ILE A 87 0.97 2.61 11.83
N PHE A 88 0.17 3.66 12.09
CA PHE A 88 -0.32 3.95 13.45
C PHE A 88 -1.26 2.89 14.01
N ILE A 89 -2.17 2.35 13.19
CA ILE A 89 -3.07 1.26 13.59
C ILE A 89 -2.25 0.02 13.98
N MET A 90 -1.22 -0.31 13.20
CA MET A 90 -0.32 -1.42 13.49
C MET A 90 0.50 -1.20 14.75
N ASP A 91 1.01 0.01 14.94
CA ASP A 91 1.75 0.38 16.15
C ASP A 91 0.89 0.22 17.40
N LYS A 92 -0.35 0.72 17.38
CA LYS A 92 -1.31 0.49 18.48
C LYS A 92 -1.67 -0.99 18.65
N PHE A 93 -1.76 -1.76 17.58
CA PHE A 93 -2.07 -3.20 17.65
C PHE A 93 -0.96 -4.03 18.30
N LEU A 94 0.31 -3.70 18.02
CA LEU A 94 1.48 -4.37 18.58
C LEU A 94 1.94 -3.79 19.93
N GLY A 95 1.23 -2.80 20.47
CA GLY A 95 1.55 -2.21 21.77
C GLY A 95 2.66 -1.15 21.74
N GLY A 96 2.87 -0.48 20.61
CA GLY A 96 3.83 0.62 20.44
C GLY A 96 5.19 0.21 19.87
N GLU A 97 5.38 -1.07 19.57
CA GLU A 97 6.66 -1.64 19.13
C GLU A 97 6.78 -1.79 17.61
N PHE A 98 5.76 -1.40 16.83
CA PHE A 98 5.78 -1.58 15.38
C PHE A 98 6.69 -0.57 14.70
N SER A 99 6.67 0.69 15.13
CA SER A 99 7.46 1.77 14.51
C SER A 99 8.97 1.49 14.50
N THR A 100 9.51 0.98 15.61
CA THR A 100 10.92 0.63 15.78
C THR A 100 11.29 -0.75 15.23
N TYR A 101 10.31 -1.50 14.76
CA TYR A 101 10.44 -2.93 14.52
C TYR A 101 11.51 -3.30 13.49
N GLY A 102 11.45 -2.76 12.28
CA GLY A 102 12.40 -3.14 11.24
C GLY A 102 13.83 -2.65 11.51
N MET A 103 13.99 -1.53 12.21
CA MET A 103 15.31 -1.08 12.66
C MET A 103 15.92 -2.07 13.66
N ASN A 104 15.11 -2.53 14.63
CA ASN A 104 15.53 -3.53 15.61
C ASN A 104 15.89 -4.86 14.91
N VAL A 105 15.06 -5.34 13.98
CA VAL A 105 15.33 -6.59 13.24
C VAL A 105 16.67 -6.54 12.50
N VAL A 106 16.97 -5.44 11.80
CA VAL A 106 18.27 -5.27 11.11
C VAL A 106 19.43 -5.32 12.10
N GLN A 107 19.31 -4.60 13.23
CA GLN A 107 20.36 -4.54 14.25
C GLN A 107 20.61 -5.90 14.94
N PHE A 108 19.56 -6.70 15.16
CA PHE A 108 19.68 -8.01 15.80
C PHE A 108 19.96 -9.15 14.82
N THR A 109 20.03 -8.91 13.50
CA THR A 109 20.34 -9.95 12.50
C THR A 109 21.75 -10.54 12.69
N GLU A 110 22.67 -9.79 13.32
CA GLU A 110 24.05 -10.23 13.58
C GLU A 110 24.23 -11.05 14.87
N TRP A 111 23.23 -11.10 15.76
CA TRP A 111 23.35 -11.76 17.07
C TRP A 111 23.01 -13.26 17.01
N HIS A 112 23.70 -14.06 17.82
CA HIS A 112 23.48 -15.51 17.93
C HIS A 112 22.06 -15.82 18.44
N TRP A 113 21.43 -16.86 17.89
CA TRP A 113 20.01 -17.21 18.06
C TRP A 113 19.53 -17.41 19.52
N GLU A 114 20.44 -17.75 20.43
CA GLU A 114 20.16 -17.96 21.87
C GLU A 114 20.07 -16.64 22.67
N ALA A 115 20.71 -15.57 22.18
CA ALA A 115 20.81 -14.28 22.89
C ALA A 115 19.88 -13.20 22.33
N ARG A 116 19.03 -13.52 21.33
CA ARG A 116 18.06 -12.58 20.75
C ARG A 116 16.92 -12.31 21.73
N TYR A 117 16.94 -11.15 22.37
CA TYR A 117 15.78 -10.61 23.07
C TYR A 117 14.99 -9.69 22.12
N ASP A 118 14.31 -10.30 21.15
CA ASP A 118 13.44 -9.54 20.25
C ASP A 118 12.24 -9.00 21.07
N PRO A 119 11.91 -7.69 20.99
CA PRO A 119 10.75 -7.11 21.68
C PRO A 119 9.44 -7.86 21.37
N MET A 120 9.41 -8.52 20.20
CA MET A 120 8.27 -9.30 19.75
C MET A 120 8.09 -10.65 20.43
N ILE A 121 9.06 -11.17 21.20
CA ILE A 121 8.82 -12.37 22.05
C ILE A 121 7.77 -12.06 23.13
N LYS A 122 7.69 -10.80 23.58
CA LYS A 122 6.68 -10.32 24.53
C LYS A 122 5.28 -10.22 23.92
N VAL A 123 5.20 -9.87 22.64
CA VAL A 123 3.92 -9.69 21.92
C VAL A 123 3.43 -11.00 21.31
N PHE A 124 4.34 -11.80 20.76
CA PHE A 124 4.08 -13.06 20.07
C PHE A 124 4.98 -14.19 20.60
N PRO A 125 4.68 -14.76 21.78
CA PRO A 125 5.44 -15.89 22.32
C PRO A 125 5.34 -17.12 21.41
N ARG A 126 6.50 -17.66 21.00
CA ARG A 126 6.60 -18.86 20.16
C ARG A 126 6.43 -20.16 20.96
N MET A 127 6.59 -20.08 22.28
CA MET A 127 6.48 -21.19 23.22
C MET A 127 5.65 -20.75 24.44
N ALA A 128 4.80 -21.64 24.94
CA ALA A 128 3.96 -21.40 26.12
C ALA A 128 4.00 -22.59 27.07
N LYS A 129 3.90 -22.33 28.38
CA LYS A 129 3.74 -23.39 29.39
C LYS A 129 2.27 -23.79 29.45
N CYS A 130 1.98 -25.05 29.16
CA CYS A 130 0.66 -25.65 29.27
C CYS A 130 0.62 -26.53 30.53
N THR A 131 -0.30 -26.23 31.45
CA THR A 131 -0.48 -26.99 32.70
C THR A 131 -1.67 -27.94 32.53
N PHE A 132 -1.41 -29.23 32.40
CA PHE A 132 -2.44 -30.26 32.33
C PHE A 132 -2.77 -30.77 33.73
N HIS A 133 -4.05 -30.79 34.08
CA HIS A 133 -4.52 -31.29 35.37
C HIS A 133 -5.09 -32.69 35.13
N MET A 134 -4.43 -33.71 35.67
CA MET A 134 -4.86 -35.12 35.58
C MET A 134 -5.26 -35.62 36.97
N PHE A 135 -6.16 -36.59 37.04
CA PHE A 135 -6.57 -37.22 38.30
C PHE A 135 -5.83 -38.54 38.47
N GLY A 136 -5.09 -38.69 39.58
CA GLY A 136 -4.40 -39.94 39.91
C GLY A 136 -5.38 -41.02 40.38
N THR A 137 -4.90 -42.27 40.49
CA THR A 137 -5.68 -43.42 40.96
C THR A 137 -6.24 -43.25 42.38
N SER A 138 -5.65 -42.35 43.18
CA SER A 138 -6.11 -41.99 44.53
C SER A 138 -7.09 -40.80 44.58
N GLY A 139 -7.49 -40.25 43.43
CA GLY A 139 -8.39 -39.09 43.34
C GLY A 139 -7.72 -37.73 43.53
N ASP A 140 -6.40 -37.70 43.74
CA ASP A 140 -5.62 -36.46 43.87
C ASP A 140 -5.32 -35.81 42.51
N ILE A 141 -5.23 -34.47 42.48
CA ILE A 141 -4.97 -33.69 41.25
C ILE A 141 -3.46 -33.60 41.02
N GLN A 142 -2.98 -34.31 40.01
CA GLN A 142 -1.59 -34.27 39.56
C GLN A 142 -1.44 -33.27 38.42
N LYS A 143 -0.58 -32.26 38.60
CA LYS A 143 -0.30 -31.22 37.60
C LYS A 143 0.90 -31.63 36.75
N HIS A 144 0.70 -31.72 35.44
CA HIS A 144 1.76 -31.98 34.47
C HIS A 144 2.02 -30.73 33.63
N ASP A 145 3.23 -30.23 33.70
CA ASP A 145 3.67 -29.07 32.93
C ASP A 145 4.31 -29.53 31.62
N ALA A 146 3.82 -29.04 30.49
CA ALA A 146 4.39 -29.27 29.17
C ALA A 146 4.72 -27.94 28.47
N ILE A 147 5.71 -27.96 27.59
CA ILE A 147 6.04 -26.83 26.73
C ILE A 147 5.30 -27.01 25.39
N CYS A 148 4.44 -26.07 25.06
CA CYS A 148 3.68 -26.02 23.82
C CYS A 148 4.33 -25.03 22.84
N ILE A 149 4.54 -25.43 21.60
CA ILE A 149 4.96 -24.53 20.52
C ILE A 149 3.69 -23.91 19.90
N LEU A 150 3.75 -22.62 19.56
CA LEU A 150 2.68 -21.90 18.85
C LEU A 150 3.16 -21.56 17.42
N PRO A 151 2.99 -22.46 16.44
CA PRO A 151 3.42 -22.23 15.06
C PRO A 151 2.83 -20.96 14.45
N ILE A 152 1.61 -20.61 14.83
CA ILE A 152 0.91 -19.42 14.33
C ILE A 152 1.62 -18.11 14.70
N ASN A 153 2.28 -18.04 15.86
CA ASN A 153 3.02 -16.85 16.25
C ASN A 153 4.33 -16.70 15.48
N ILE A 154 4.95 -17.81 15.09
CA ILE A 154 6.14 -17.81 14.23
C ILE A 154 5.77 -17.23 12.85
N ILE A 155 4.61 -17.60 12.30
CA ILE A 155 4.12 -17.07 11.02
C ILE A 155 3.82 -15.58 11.12
N ASN A 156 3.07 -15.17 12.15
CA ASN A 156 2.76 -13.75 12.39
C ASN A 156 4.03 -12.92 12.51
N GLU A 157 5.03 -13.43 13.24
CA GLU A 157 6.31 -12.77 13.42
C GLU A 157 6.93 -12.40 12.06
N LYS A 158 6.99 -13.35 11.11
CA LYS A 158 7.58 -13.11 9.79
C LYS A 158 6.74 -12.20 8.90
N ILE A 159 5.41 -12.34 8.93
CA ILE A 159 4.50 -11.49 8.15
C ILE A 159 4.64 -10.02 8.58
N TYR A 160 4.69 -9.74 9.89
CA TYR A 160 4.81 -8.37 10.37
C TYR A 160 6.19 -7.75 10.07
N VAL A 161 7.27 -8.55 9.92
CA VAL A 161 8.57 -8.03 9.44
C VAL A 161 8.43 -7.52 8.03
N PHE A 162 7.89 -8.39 7.17
CA PHE A 162 7.68 -8.07 5.78
C PHE A 162 6.79 -6.84 5.60
N LEU A 163 5.68 -6.76 6.33
CA LEU A 163 4.76 -5.62 6.28
C LEU A 163 5.39 -4.30 6.72
N TRP A 164 6.30 -4.32 7.70
CA TRP A 164 6.98 -3.10 8.13
C TRP A 164 7.83 -2.51 6.99
N PHE A 165 8.70 -3.33 6.37
CA PHE A 165 9.51 -2.88 5.24
C PHE A 165 8.64 -2.43 4.07
N TRP A 166 7.55 -3.16 3.82
CA TRP A 166 6.59 -2.81 2.79
C TRP A 166 5.94 -1.44 3.02
N PHE A 167 5.47 -1.13 4.25
CA PHE A 167 4.88 0.18 4.55
C PHE A 167 5.89 1.32 4.51
N VAL A 168 7.14 1.08 4.93
CA VAL A 168 8.21 2.08 4.80
C VAL A 168 8.46 2.40 3.33
N ILE A 169 8.60 1.38 2.46
CA ILE A 169 8.78 1.57 1.01
C ILE A 169 7.58 2.30 0.40
N LEU A 170 6.34 1.88 0.72
CA LEU A 170 5.14 2.54 0.21
C LEU A 170 5.05 4.01 0.66
N SER A 171 5.40 4.30 1.92
CA SER A 171 5.40 5.67 2.44
C SER A 171 6.43 6.54 1.72
N ALA A 172 7.62 6.01 1.43
CA ALA A 172 8.67 6.70 0.70
C ALA A 172 8.25 6.97 -0.75
N ILE A 173 7.73 5.96 -1.47
CA ILE A 173 7.26 6.11 -2.85
C ILE A 173 6.15 7.15 -2.92
N THR A 174 5.09 6.99 -2.12
CA THR A 174 3.95 7.92 -2.13
C THR A 174 4.34 9.34 -1.71
N GLY A 175 5.25 9.48 -0.74
CA GLY A 175 5.80 10.77 -0.34
C GLY A 175 6.64 11.45 -1.44
N VAL A 176 7.47 10.70 -2.17
CA VAL A 176 8.25 11.22 -3.31
C VAL A 176 7.32 11.66 -4.44
N PHE A 177 6.29 10.88 -4.78
CA PHE A 177 5.31 11.27 -5.79
C PHE A 177 4.56 12.56 -5.41
N LEU A 178 4.15 12.69 -4.15
CA LEU A 178 3.44 13.86 -3.66
C LEU A 178 4.33 15.11 -3.66
N THR A 179 5.59 14.99 -3.21
CA THR A 179 6.55 16.11 -3.22
C THR A 179 6.95 16.53 -4.64
N TYR A 180 7.18 15.58 -5.55
CA TYR A 180 7.43 15.86 -6.96
C TYR A 180 6.27 16.64 -7.58
N ARG A 181 5.03 16.23 -7.32
CA ARG A 181 3.85 16.89 -7.89
C ARG A 181 3.62 18.30 -7.33
N ASN A 182 3.88 18.53 -6.04
CA ASN A 182 3.70 19.85 -5.42
C ASN A 182 4.82 20.84 -5.82
N THR A 183 6.03 20.35 -6.08
CA THR A 183 7.15 21.19 -6.54
C THR A 183 7.08 21.50 -8.04
N MET A 184 6.49 20.63 -8.85
CA MET A 184 6.32 20.83 -10.30
C MET A 184 5.60 22.15 -10.68
N PRO A 185 4.45 22.55 -10.10
CA PRO A 185 3.81 23.82 -10.43
C PRO A 185 4.59 25.04 -9.95
N PHE A 186 5.39 24.94 -8.87
CA PHE A 186 6.22 26.05 -8.38
C PHE A 186 7.51 26.22 -9.20
N ALA A 187 8.07 25.12 -9.72
CA ALA A 187 9.19 25.16 -10.67
C ALA A 187 8.77 25.56 -12.09
N SER A 188 7.46 25.58 -12.38
CA SER A 188 6.94 25.91 -13.71
C SER A 188 5.74 26.87 -13.66
N SER A 189 6.03 28.14 -13.38
CA SER A 189 5.40 29.22 -14.16
C SER A 189 6.27 30.48 -14.15
N PRO A 190 6.62 31.07 -15.31
CA PRO A 190 6.00 30.92 -16.62
C PRO A 190 6.99 30.42 -17.70
N SER A 191 6.72 29.23 -18.26
CA SER A 191 6.77 29.06 -19.72
C SER A 191 6.14 27.72 -20.10
N ILE A 192 5.01 27.86 -20.77
CA ILE A 192 4.28 26.87 -21.55
C ILE A 192 5.25 26.20 -22.55
N SER A 193 6.00 25.18 -22.12
CA SER A 193 6.82 24.37 -23.02
C SER A 193 6.94 22.90 -22.60
N SER A 194 6.72 22.55 -21.33
CA SER A 194 6.84 21.16 -20.88
C SER A 194 5.66 20.26 -21.23
N THR A 195 4.50 20.81 -21.63
CA THR A 195 3.42 19.99 -22.21
C THR A 195 3.81 19.42 -23.57
N ARG A 196 4.76 20.06 -24.30
CA ARG A 196 5.28 19.49 -25.55
C ARG A 196 6.14 18.25 -25.30
N ARG A 197 6.90 18.18 -24.20
CA ARG A 197 7.86 17.09 -23.97
C ARG A 197 7.21 15.76 -23.58
N PHE A 198 6.02 15.77 -22.97
CA PHE A 198 5.28 14.53 -22.69
C PHE A 198 4.58 13.97 -23.94
N THR A 199 4.09 14.82 -24.84
CA THR A 199 3.55 14.37 -26.14
C THR A 199 4.64 13.84 -27.09
N TYR A 200 5.88 14.33 -27.03
CA TYR A 200 6.97 13.78 -27.86
C TYR A 200 7.45 12.38 -27.42
N PHE A 201 7.27 11.99 -26.15
CA PHE A 201 7.66 10.65 -25.69
C PHE A 201 6.65 9.56 -26.09
N CYS A 202 5.39 9.94 -26.37
CA CYS A 202 4.38 8.99 -26.84
C CYS A 202 4.33 8.87 -28.39
N GLY A 203 5.04 9.73 -29.11
CA GLY A 203 5.08 9.77 -30.58
C GLY A 203 6.31 9.13 -31.25
N SER A 204 7.21 8.49 -30.50
CA SER A 204 8.45 7.89 -31.05
C SER A 204 8.63 6.41 -30.70
N GLY A 205 7.52 5.68 -30.53
CA GLY A 205 7.50 4.25 -30.22
C GLY A 205 6.85 3.35 -31.29
N SER A 206 6.58 3.88 -32.49
CA SER A 206 6.02 3.11 -33.62
C SER A 206 6.89 3.26 -34.86
N SER A 207 8.05 2.60 -34.84
CA SER A 207 8.84 2.24 -36.03
C SER A 207 9.88 1.20 -35.61
N PHE A 208 9.42 -0.03 -35.37
CA PHE A 208 10.02 -1.29 -35.82
C PHE A 208 9.05 -2.43 -35.52
#